data_AF-A0A4S5ER87-F1
#
_entry.id   AF-A0A4S5ER87-F1
#
_cell.length_a   1.000
_cell.length_b   1.000
_cell.length_c   1.000
_cell.angle_alpha   90.00
_cell.angle_beta   90.00
_cell.angle_gamma   90.00
#
_symmetry.space_group_name_H-M   'P 1'
#
loop_
_entity.id
_entity.type
_entity.pdbx_description
1 polymer ?
#
loop_
_entity_poly.entity_id
_entity_poly.type
_entity_poly.pdbx_seq_one_letter_code
_entity_poly.pdbx_strand_id
1 'polypeptide(L)' 'ACGGIEKKSRESQAVFSCVHCDFTCNADVNAARNVAAGQPVAKRAGRTARAGVPTARRRPNVREPRHEAPVS' A
#
# COMPACT_ATOMS: atom_id res chain seq x y z
N ALA A 1 7.44 8.15 -14.69
CA ALA A 1 6.90 8.97 -13.58
C ALA A 1 7.97 9.97 -13.18
N CYS A 2 7.62 11.21 -12.85
CA CYS A 2 8.58 12.28 -12.55
C CYS A 2 9.28 12.14 -11.18
N GLY A 3 8.93 11.13 -10.36
CA GLY A 3 9.54 10.88 -9.06
C GLY A 3 8.99 11.72 -7.90
N GLY A 4 8.03 12.63 -8.14
CA GLY A 4 7.41 13.43 -7.08
C GLY A 4 6.55 12.60 -6.12
N ILE A 5 6.87 12.63 -4.82
CA ILE A 5 6.14 11.93 -3.74
C ILE A 5 5.45 12.96 -2.83
N GLU A 6 4.59 13.78 -3.43
CA GLU A 6 3.85 14.81 -2.69
C GLU A 6 2.51 14.28 -2.20
N LYS A 7 2.18 14.52 -0.92
CA LYS A 7 0.88 14.12 -0.34
C LYS A 7 -0.29 14.79 -1.07
N LYS A 8 -0.08 16.02 -1.56
CA LYS A 8 -1.05 16.80 -2.32
C LYS A 8 -1.37 16.18 -3.68
N SER A 9 -0.51 15.30 -4.20
CA SER A 9 -0.77 14.64 -5.49
C SER A 9 -1.91 13.62 -5.44
N ARG A 10 -2.43 13.32 -4.23
CA ARG A 10 -3.54 12.41 -4.03
C ARG A 10 -4.79 13.19 -3.63
N GLU A 11 -5.57 13.60 -4.61
CA GLU A 11 -6.81 14.37 -4.42
C GLU A 11 -7.91 13.54 -3.76
N SER A 12 -8.02 12.25 -4.11
CA SER A 12 -8.94 11.32 -3.47
C SER A 12 -8.41 9.90 -3.43
N GLN A 13 -9.18 8.96 -2.86
CA GLN A 13 -8.82 7.54 -2.88
C GLN A 13 -8.76 6.98 -4.31
N ALA A 14 -9.52 7.56 -5.25
CA ALA A 14 -9.58 7.13 -6.65
C ALA A 14 -8.80 8.05 -7.61
N VAL A 15 -8.52 9.29 -7.23
CA VAL A 15 -7.90 10.30 -8.10
C VAL A 15 -6.49 10.64 -7.63
N PHE A 16 -5.53 10.50 -8.54
CA PHE A 16 -4.16 10.97 -8.38
C PHE A 16 -3.84 11.99 -9.49
N SER A 17 -3.33 13.15 -9.10
CA SER A 17 -2.87 14.21 -10.00
C SER A 17 -1.50 14.71 -9.54
N CYS A 18 -0.45 14.49 -10.33
CA CYS A 18 0.89 14.88 -9.93
C CYS A 18 1.11 16.38 -10.06
N VAL A 19 1.43 17.04 -8.94
CA VAL A 19 1.67 18.50 -8.90
C VAL A 19 2.95 18.96 -9.62
N HIS A 20 3.82 18.04 -10.05
CA HIS A 20 5.08 18.37 -10.73
C HIS A 20 5.02 18.23 -12.25
N CYS A 21 4.16 17.35 -12.77
CA CYS A 21 4.11 17.05 -14.20
C CYS A 21 2.68 16.91 -14.75
N ASP A 22 1.69 17.34 -13.97
CA ASP A 22 0.25 17.34 -14.30
C ASP A 22 -0.30 15.99 -14.76
N PHE A 23 0.36 14.89 -14.37
CA PHE A 23 -0.07 13.55 -14.73
C PHE A 23 -1.23 13.10 -13.85
N THR A 24 -2.37 12.82 -14.47
CA THR A 24 -3.58 12.36 -13.78
C THR A 24 -3.86 10.89 -14.09
N CYS A 25 -4.16 10.09 -13.07
CA CYS A 25 -4.59 8.70 -13.22
C CYS A 25 -5.36 8.21 -12.00
N ASN A 26 -5.83 6.96 -12.04
CA ASN A 26 -6.41 6.32 -10.85
C ASN A 26 -5.31 6.12 -9.79
N ALA A 27 -5.58 6.57 -8.56
CA ALA A 27 -4.65 6.45 -7.45
C ALA A 27 -4.29 4.99 -7.10
N ASP A 28 -5.20 4.02 -7.28
CA ASP A 28 -4.92 2.61 -7.03
C ASP A 28 -3.96 2.03 -8.09
N VAL A 29 -4.12 2.44 -9.35
CA VAL A 29 -3.18 2.11 -10.44
C VAL A 29 -1.82 2.74 -10.18
N ASN A 30 -1.78 3.99 -9.71
CA ASN A 30 -0.54 4.64 -9.33
C ASN A 30 0.15 3.94 -8.14
N ALA A 31 -0.62 3.51 -7.15
CA ALA A 31 -0.11 2.74 -6.02
C ALA A 31 0.48 1.40 -6.45
N ALA A 32 -0.20 0.67 -7.35
CA ALA A 32 0.30 -0.58 -7.91
C ALA A 32 1.63 -0.37 -8.65
N ARG A 33 1.76 0.71 -9.43
CA ARG A 33 3.01 1.07 -10.12
C ARG A 33 4.14 1.38 -9.15
N ASN A 34 3.87 2.10 -8.07
CA ASN A 34 4.88 2.41 -7.04
C ASN A 34 5.35 1.14 -6.32
N VAL A 35 4.44 0.21 -6.01
CA VAL A 35 4.80 -1.09 -5.41
C VAL A 35 5.63 -1.93 -6.38
N ALA A 36 5.23 -2.00 -7.66
CA ALA A 36 5.98 -2.72 -8.70
C ALA A 36 7.38 -2.13 -8.93
N ALA A 37 7.51 -0.81 -8.78
CA ALA A 37 8.80 -0.11 -8.84
C ALA A 37 9.66 -0.29 -7.57
N GLY A 38 9.21 -1.09 -6.59
CA GLY A 38 9.93 -1.33 -5.34
C GLY A 38 9.95 -0.12 -4.40
N GLN A 39 9.06 0.85 -4.62
CA GLN A 39 9.05 2.09 -3.85
C GLN A 39 8.38 1.84 -2.49
N PRO A 40 9.05 2.14 -1.36
CA PRO A 40 8.51 1.87 -0.05
C PRO A 40 7.24 2.69 0.19
N VAL A 41 6.09 2.02 0.27
CA VAL A 41 4.86 2.64 0.74
C VAL A 41 5.04 2.96 2.22
N ALA A 42 5.20 4.25 2.53
CA ALA A 42 5.24 4.73 3.91
C ALA A 42 3.96 4.25 4.61
N LYS A 43 4.11 3.28 5.53
CA LYS A 43 2.99 2.83 6.37
C LYS A 43 2.49 4.06 7.12
N ARG A 44 1.19 4.39 6.97
CA ARG A 44 0.54 5.41 7.80
C ARG A 44 0.80 5.04 9.25
N ALA A 45 1.54 5.87 9.98
CA ALA A 45 1.60 5.79 11.43
C ALA A 45 0.16 5.97 11.94
N GLY A 46 -0.48 4.86 12.31
CA GLY A 46 -1.79 4.88 12.94
C GLY A 46 -1.70 5.75 14.20
N ARG A 47 -2.68 6.63 14.38
CA ARG A 47 -2.82 7.46 15.57
C ARG A 47 -2.80 6.59 16.84
N THR A 48 -1.70 6.69 17.58
CA THR A 48 -1.48 6.46 19.03
C THR A 48 -2.18 5.28 19.71
N ALA A 49 -1.38 4.27 20.09
CA ALA A 49 -1.63 3.50 21.31
C ALA A 49 -0.36 3.58 22.20
N ARG A 50 -0.39 4.45 23.21
CA ARG A 50 0.52 4.36 24.36
C ARG A 50 -0.01 3.25 25.27
N ALA A 51 0.73 2.16 25.40
CA ALA A 51 0.87 1.36 26.63
C ALA A 51 1.73 0.11 26.36
N GLY A 52 2.89 0.03 27.04
CA GLY A 52 3.35 -1.18 27.72
C GLY A 52 3.74 -2.45 26.95
N VAL A 53 5.06 -2.71 26.98
CA VAL A 53 5.74 -4.02 27.13
C VAL A 53 6.03 -4.85 25.85
N PRO A 54 7.29 -5.36 25.69
CA PRO A 54 7.75 -6.04 24.49
C PRO A 54 7.65 -7.59 24.55
N THR A 55 7.82 -8.18 23.37
CA THR A 55 8.10 -9.61 23.06
C THR A 55 6.92 -10.59 23.03
N ALA A 56 6.63 -11.10 21.84
CA ALA A 56 6.48 -12.54 21.55
C ALA A 56 6.27 -12.73 20.04
N ARG A 57 7.09 -13.58 19.41
CA ARG A 57 6.91 -14.04 18.03
C ARG A 57 5.54 -14.70 17.89
N ARG A 58 4.57 -14.04 17.25
CA ARG A 58 3.34 -14.70 16.83
C ARG A 58 3.50 -15.07 15.35
N ARG A 59 3.57 -16.38 15.08
CA ARG A 59 3.62 -16.91 13.72
C ARG A 59 2.45 -16.34 12.91
N PRO A 60 2.64 -15.92 11.64
CA PRO A 60 1.50 -15.59 10.81
C PRO A 60 0.72 -16.88 10.59
N ASN A 61 -0.55 -16.87 11.00
CA ASN A 61 -1.54 -17.85 10.56
C ASN A 61 -1.68 -17.65 9.04
N VAL A 62 -0.87 -18.36 8.26
CA VAL A 62 -1.04 -18.42 6.80
C VAL A 62 -2.36 -19.11 6.59
N ARG A 63 -3.35 -18.37 6.11
CA ARG A 63 -4.58 -18.93 5.59
C ARG A 63 -4.16 -19.85 4.45
N GLU A 64 -4.24 -21.16 4.65
CA GLU A 64 -3.92 -22.12 3.59
C GLU A 64 -4.76 -21.79 2.35
N PRO A 65 -4.17 -21.70 1.16
CA PRO A 65 -4.94 -21.68 -0.07
C PRO A 65 -5.72 -22.99 -0.10
N ARG A 66 -7.06 -22.92 -0.05
CA ARG A 66 -7.89 -24.07 -0.41
C ARG A 66 -7.56 -24.41 -1.86
N HIS A 67 -6.71 -25.41 -2.07
CA HIS A 67 -6.66 -26.10 -3.34
C HIS A 67 -7.96 -26.88 -3.44
N GLU A 68 -8.89 -26.42 -4.27
CA GLU A 68 -9.90 -27.33 -4.81
C GLU A 68 -9.17 -28.39 -5.63
N ALA A 69 -9.36 -29.64 -5.24
CA ALA A 69 -8.85 -30.78 -5.98
C ALA A 69 -9.47 -30.81 -7.40
N PRO A 70 -8.74 -31.29 -8.42
CA PRO A 70 -9.35 -31.47 -9.72
C PRO A 70 -10.46 -32.51 -9.60
N VAL A 71 -11.65 -32.12 -10.04
CA VAL A 71 -12.73 -33.06 -10.33
C VAL A 71 -12.27 -33.99 -11.45
N SER A 72 -12.43 -35.30 -11.25
CA SER A 72 -12.39 -36.33 -12.30
C SER A 72 -13.50 -37.32 -12.02
#